data_AF-A0A2A9NPG5-F1
#
_entry.id   AF-A0A2A9NPG5-F1
#
_cell.length_a   1.000
_cell.length_b   1.000
_cell.length_c   1.000
_cell.angle_alpha   90.00
_cell.angle_beta   90.00
_cell.angle_gamma   90.00
#
_symmetry.space_group_name_H-M   'P 1'
#
loop_
_entity.id
_entity.type
_entity.pdbx_description
1 polymer ?
#
loop_
_entity_poly.entity_id
_entity_poly.type
_entity_poly.pdbx_seq_one_letter_code
_entity_poly.pdbx_strand_id
1 'polypeptide(L)'
;MAGTTTAGCLLSRPDRDALAFVSHACLNPLSSISAMPPRTTPKIHQLLLKTHKLTIFLTLPPTTAIAEVKDEALSALTSEVHKTHTDIDGIPMVTSPDQFELCRVARERDQNRRAAGMGMQSYEVLDTRKTLRDYGFPSWEVLFFQFKREGELLPVTVTLPSVEDDEIDVQPAQPPLPALIPDDPPPTTRVNKGKRKARPDESD
;
A
#
# COMPACT_ATOMS: atom_id res chain seq x y z
N MET A 1 54.74 -20.38 -0.37
CA MET A 1 55.03 -18.93 -0.38
C MET A 1 54.34 -18.32 0.83
N ALA A 2 55.14 -17.87 1.78
CA ALA A 2 54.70 -17.21 3.00
C ALA A 2 54.33 -15.76 2.69
N GLY A 3 53.28 -15.27 3.37
CA GLY A 3 52.82 -13.89 3.30
C GLY A 3 52.17 -13.51 4.63
N THR A 4 53.00 -13.38 5.66
CA THR A 4 52.75 -12.57 6.86
C THR A 4 52.69 -11.10 6.48
N THR A 5 51.83 -10.32 7.16
CA THR A 5 51.92 -8.86 7.47
C THR A 5 50.51 -8.30 7.69
N THR A 6 50.16 -7.36 8.57
CA THR A 6 50.71 -6.68 9.78
C THR A 6 49.66 -5.59 10.11
N ALA A 7 49.41 -5.34 11.41
CA ALA A 7 48.86 -4.11 12.02
C ALA A 7 47.47 -3.59 11.55
N GLY A 8 46.57 -3.15 12.42
CA GLY A 8 46.78 -2.44 13.68
C GLY A 8 46.34 -0.99 13.50
N CYS A 9 45.09 -0.68 13.85
CA CYS A 9 44.61 0.69 14.03
C CYS A 9 43.65 0.73 15.22
N LEU A 10 44.24 1.00 16.40
CA LEU A 10 43.60 1.56 17.57
C LEU A 10 43.44 3.07 17.36
N LEU A 11 42.22 3.56 17.21
CA LEU A 11 41.89 4.98 17.38
C LEU A 11 40.56 5.03 18.15
N SER A 12 40.62 5.13 19.47
CA SER A 12 40.66 6.39 20.24
C SER A 12 39.27 7.02 20.36
N ARG A 13 38.66 6.76 21.52
CA ARG A 13 37.47 7.46 22.03
C ARG A 13 37.80 8.93 22.29
N PRO A 14 36.87 9.85 22.01
CA PRO A 14 36.71 11.03 22.83
C PRO A 14 35.45 10.87 23.71
N ASP A 15 35.72 10.72 24.99
CA ASP A 15 34.82 11.07 26.10
C ASP A 15 34.55 12.59 26.02
N ARG A 16 33.29 13.01 25.91
CA ARG A 16 32.88 14.42 26.05
C ARG A 16 31.67 14.51 26.95
N ASP A 17 31.99 14.83 28.20
CA ASP A 17 31.38 15.88 28.99
C ASP A 17 29.85 15.90 29.09
N ALA A 18 29.44 15.37 30.24
CA ALA A 18 28.23 15.74 30.95
C ALA A 18 28.10 17.26 31.09
N LEU A 19 27.08 17.83 30.43
CA LEU A 19 26.48 19.09 30.85
C LEU A 19 25.09 18.79 31.42
N ALA A 20 25.05 18.76 32.74
CA ALA A 20 23.83 18.74 33.53
C ALA A 20 23.04 20.03 33.29
N PHE A 21 22.02 19.96 32.42
CA PHE A 21 21.02 21.01 32.30
C PHE A 21 19.93 20.77 33.34
N VAL A 22 20.06 21.45 34.48
CA VAL A 22 18.99 21.60 35.47
C VAL A 22 17.94 22.52 34.86
N SER A 23 16.91 21.95 34.23
CA SER A 23 15.74 22.69 33.77
C SER A 23 14.58 22.46 34.73
N HIS A 24 14.06 23.57 35.22
CA HIS A 24 13.00 23.72 36.21
C HIS A 24 11.75 22.89 35.88
N ALA A 25 11.20 22.30 36.93
CA ALA A 25 9.90 21.67 36.96
C ALA A 25 8.79 22.71 36.67
N CYS A 26 8.25 22.67 35.46
CA CYS A 26 6.92 23.21 35.18
C CYS A 26 5.90 22.09 35.49
N LEU A 27 5.23 22.24 36.63
CA LEU A 27 4.05 21.48 37.02
C LEU A 27 2.96 21.68 35.96
N ASN A 28 2.74 20.67 35.12
CA ASN A 28 1.57 20.63 34.25
C ASN A 28 0.35 20.12 35.04
N PRO A 29 -0.80 20.82 34.96
CA PRO A 29 -2.02 20.44 35.66
C PRO A 29 -2.56 19.12 35.12
N LEU A 30 -3.00 18.27 36.06
CA LEU A 30 -3.73 17.02 35.86
C LEU A 30 -5.00 17.23 35.01
N SER A 31 -4.85 17.30 33.70
CA SER A 31 -5.93 16.93 32.80
C SER A 31 -6.04 15.41 32.88
N SER A 32 -7.12 14.94 33.50
CA SER A 32 -7.60 13.56 33.43
C SER A 32 -7.85 13.19 31.97
N ILE A 33 -6.79 12.78 31.28
CA ILE A 33 -6.89 12.17 29.96
C ILE A 33 -7.51 10.81 30.25
N SER A 34 -8.81 10.69 30.02
CA SER A 34 -9.52 9.40 29.94
C SER A 34 -8.67 8.48 29.08
N ALA A 35 -7.94 7.58 29.75
CA ALA A 35 -7.00 6.67 29.10
C ALA A 35 -7.86 5.74 28.25
N MET A 36 -7.94 6.01 26.94
CA MET A 36 -8.57 5.06 26.04
C MET A 36 -7.87 3.72 26.25
N PRO A 37 -8.63 2.63 26.48
CA PRO A 37 -8.04 1.33 26.73
C PRO A 37 -7.03 1.03 25.61
N PRO A 38 -5.83 0.53 25.96
CA PRO A 38 -4.77 0.34 24.99
C PRO A 38 -5.30 -0.48 23.82
N ARG A 39 -5.19 0.06 22.61
CA ARG A 39 -5.66 -0.60 21.40
C ARG A 39 -4.93 -1.94 21.28
N THR A 40 -5.64 -3.03 21.54
CA THR A 40 -5.10 -4.38 21.37
C THR A 40 -4.66 -4.52 19.92
N THR A 41 -3.38 -4.85 19.71
CA THR A 41 -2.87 -5.10 18.36
C THR A 41 -3.69 -6.21 17.72
N PRO A 42 -4.15 -6.04 16.47
CA PRO A 42 -4.95 -7.06 15.80
C PRO A 42 -4.16 -8.37 15.75
N LYS A 43 -4.80 -9.45 16.20
CA LYS A 43 -4.16 -10.78 16.27
C LYS A 43 -3.97 -11.42 14.90
N ILE A 44 -4.58 -10.83 13.87
CA ILE A 44 -4.69 -11.37 12.52
C ILE A 44 -4.34 -10.25 11.55
N HIS A 45 -3.44 -10.53 10.61
CA HIS A 45 -3.16 -9.66 9.48
C HIS A 45 -3.92 -10.15 8.24
N GLN A 46 -4.47 -9.18 7.51
CA GLN A 46 -5.05 -9.39 6.20
C GLN A 46 -4.08 -8.85 5.16
N LEU A 47 -3.67 -9.71 4.24
CA LEU A 47 -2.72 -9.39 3.17
C LEU A 47 -3.42 -9.51 1.82
N LEU A 48 -3.09 -8.58 0.93
CA LEU A 48 -3.56 -8.55 -0.46
C LEU A 48 -2.38 -8.84 -1.36
N LEU A 49 -2.30 -10.04 -1.91
CA LEU A 49 -1.28 -10.37 -2.90
C LEU A 49 -1.80 -10.04 -4.29
N LYS A 50 -1.14 -9.11 -4.98
CA LYS A 50 -1.51 -8.67 -6.33
C LYS A 50 -0.53 -9.22 -7.36
N THR A 51 -1.07 -9.84 -8.41
CA THR A 51 -0.34 -10.14 -9.66
C THR A 51 -0.87 -9.21 -10.76
N HIS A 52 -0.84 -9.66 -12.02
CA HIS A 52 -1.32 -8.91 -13.18
C HIS A 52 -2.79 -8.48 -13.01
N LYS A 53 -3.73 -9.43 -12.98
CA LYS A 53 -5.16 -9.16 -12.76
C LYS A 53 -5.76 -9.88 -11.56
N LEU A 54 -5.00 -10.77 -10.91
CA LEU A 54 -5.47 -11.53 -9.76
C LEU A 54 -5.10 -10.80 -8.46
N THR A 55 -6.05 -10.76 -7.54
CA THR A 55 -5.83 -10.37 -6.15
C THR A 55 -6.21 -11.53 -5.25
N ILE A 56 -5.25 -12.02 -4.46
CA ILE A 56 -5.45 -13.10 -3.50
C ILE A 56 -5.51 -12.48 -2.11
N PHE A 57 -6.52 -12.86 -1.33
CA PHE A 57 -6.69 -12.41 0.05
C PHE A 57 -6.22 -13.50 1.00
N LEU A 58 -5.21 -13.20 1.80
CA LEU A 58 -4.70 -14.11 2.82
C LEU A 58 -4.96 -13.55 4.22
N THR A 59 -5.37 -14.43 5.12
CA THR A 59 -5.64 -14.11 6.53
C THR A 59 -4.71 -14.95 7.39
N LEU A 60 -3.65 -14.32 7.94
CA LEU A 60 -2.54 -15.02 8.58
C LEU A 60 -2.16 -14.32 9.90
N PRO A 61 -1.65 -15.05 10.91
CA PRO A 61 -1.14 -14.43 12.13
C PRO A 61 0.16 -13.65 11.87
N PRO A 62 0.47 -12.61 12.67
CA PRO A 62 1.69 -11.80 12.50
C PRO A 62 3.00 -12.57 12.65
N THR A 63 2.95 -13.73 13.31
CA THR A 63 4.12 -14.59 13.56
C THR A 63 4.49 -15.46 12.37
N THR A 64 3.64 -15.54 11.35
CA THR A 64 3.87 -16.31 10.12
C THR A 64 5.10 -15.79 9.38
N ALA A 65 5.96 -16.72 8.95
CA ALA A 65 7.13 -16.42 8.14
C ALA A 65 6.75 -16.16 6.68
N ILE A 66 7.51 -15.31 5.98
CA ILE A 66 7.26 -15.04 4.55
C ILE A 66 7.32 -16.31 3.69
N ALA A 67 8.14 -17.30 4.07
CA ALA A 67 8.16 -18.61 3.41
C ALA A 67 6.77 -19.29 3.40
N GLU A 68 6.08 -19.32 4.55
CA GLU A 68 4.73 -19.89 4.65
C GLU A 68 3.71 -19.09 3.82
N VAL A 69 3.87 -17.75 3.76
CA VAL A 69 3.04 -16.91 2.88
C VAL A 69 3.23 -17.28 1.41
N LYS A 70 4.46 -17.62 0.99
CA LYS A 70 4.73 -18.08 -0.38
C LYS A 70 4.08 -19.42 -0.66
N ASP A 71 4.05 -20.33 0.30
CA ASP A 71 3.41 -21.64 0.13
C ASP A 71 1.88 -21.51 -0.02
N GLU A 72 1.25 -20.67 0.81
CA GLU A 72 -0.18 -20.34 0.68
C GLU A 72 -0.49 -19.64 -0.65
N ALA A 73 0.39 -18.72 -1.06
CA ALA A 73 0.29 -18.05 -2.35
C ALA A 73 0.41 -19.03 -3.53
N LEU A 74 1.33 -20.00 -3.45
CA LEU A 74 1.50 -21.04 -4.47
C LEU A 74 0.27 -21.95 -4.54
N SER A 75 -0.29 -22.33 -3.39
CA SER A 75 -1.54 -23.08 -3.31
C SER A 75 -2.67 -22.35 -4.03
N ALA A 76 -2.81 -21.03 -3.80
CA ALA A 76 -3.79 -20.21 -4.48
C ALA A 76 -3.53 -20.09 -6.01
N LEU A 77 -2.27 -19.95 -6.43
CA LEU A 77 -1.88 -19.89 -7.84
C LEU A 77 -2.05 -21.24 -8.58
N THR A 78 -1.95 -22.36 -7.89
CA THR A 78 -2.12 -23.70 -8.49
C THR A 78 -3.58 -24.17 -8.49
N SER A 79 -4.46 -23.41 -7.84
CA SER A 79 -5.90 -23.69 -7.81
C SER A 79 -6.53 -23.68 -9.21
N GLU A 80 -7.60 -24.44 -9.38
CA GLU A 80 -8.31 -24.57 -10.66
C GLU A 80 -8.82 -23.23 -11.20
N VAL A 81 -9.21 -22.32 -10.30
CA VAL A 81 -9.66 -20.96 -10.66
C VAL A 81 -8.58 -20.19 -11.41
N HIS A 82 -7.30 -20.41 -11.10
CA HIS A 82 -6.19 -19.74 -11.78
C HIS A 82 -5.92 -20.29 -13.18
N LYS A 83 -6.13 -21.60 -13.40
CA LYS A 83 -5.82 -22.28 -14.66
C LYS A 83 -6.59 -21.67 -15.84
N THR A 84 -7.87 -21.34 -15.63
CA THR A 84 -8.71 -20.69 -16.65
C THR A 84 -8.19 -19.31 -17.06
N HIS A 85 -7.52 -18.59 -16.16
CA HIS A 85 -7.01 -17.24 -16.41
C HIS A 85 -5.59 -17.19 -16.97
N THR A 86 -4.83 -18.29 -16.87
CA THR A 86 -3.40 -18.32 -17.24
C THR A 86 -3.22 -18.03 -18.74
N ASP A 87 -4.06 -18.60 -19.58
CA ASP A 87 -3.98 -18.45 -21.04
C ASP A 87 -4.41 -17.06 -21.54
N ILE A 88 -5.30 -16.40 -20.81
CA ILE A 88 -5.91 -15.13 -21.21
C ILE A 88 -5.08 -13.94 -20.72
N ASP A 89 -4.55 -14.03 -19.50
CA ASP A 89 -3.89 -12.91 -18.81
C ASP A 89 -2.36 -12.94 -18.95
N GLY A 90 -1.80 -13.97 -19.60
CA GLY A 90 -0.37 -14.10 -19.84
C GLY A 90 0.44 -14.30 -18.55
N ILE A 91 -0.20 -14.79 -17.50
CA ILE A 91 0.46 -15.02 -16.20
C ILE A 91 1.33 -16.27 -16.33
N PRO A 92 2.62 -16.22 -15.95
CA PRO A 92 3.47 -17.40 -16.03
C PRO A 92 3.00 -18.49 -15.07
N MET A 93 2.95 -19.73 -15.55
CA MET A 93 2.59 -20.88 -14.73
C MET A 93 3.68 -21.16 -13.69
N VAL A 94 3.31 -21.14 -12.42
CA VAL A 94 4.20 -21.38 -11.29
C VAL A 94 3.98 -22.79 -10.75
N THR A 95 5.07 -23.54 -10.59
CA THR A 95 5.08 -24.89 -10.01
C THR A 95 5.85 -24.94 -8.69
N SER A 96 6.81 -24.03 -8.49
CA SER A 96 7.68 -23.99 -7.29
C SER A 96 7.66 -22.60 -6.64
N PRO A 97 7.77 -22.50 -5.30
CA PRO A 97 7.86 -21.22 -4.61
C PRO A 97 9.13 -20.42 -4.97
N ASP A 98 10.14 -21.04 -5.57
CA ASP A 98 11.38 -20.37 -5.98
C ASP A 98 11.23 -19.56 -7.27
N GLN A 99 10.18 -19.82 -8.04
CA GLN A 99 9.90 -19.17 -9.33
C GLN A 99 9.28 -17.78 -9.19
N PHE A 100 9.03 -17.31 -7.97
CA PHE A 100 8.58 -15.95 -7.72
C PHE A 100 9.12 -15.44 -6.39
N GLU A 101 9.13 -14.12 -6.24
CA GLU A 101 9.35 -13.45 -4.97
C GLU A 101 8.19 -12.53 -4.64
N LEU A 102 7.99 -12.33 -3.33
CA LEU A 102 7.04 -11.34 -2.84
C LEU A 102 7.77 -10.02 -2.64
N CYS A 103 7.19 -8.96 -3.19
CA CYS A 103 7.72 -7.61 -3.12
C CYS A 103 6.73 -6.68 -2.45
N ARG A 104 7.24 -5.68 -1.74
CA ARG A 104 6.47 -4.53 -1.27
C ARG A 104 6.85 -3.28 -2.03
N VAL A 105 5.96 -2.30 -2.09
CA VAL A 105 6.29 -0.98 -2.64
C VAL A 105 7.07 -0.21 -1.58
N ALA A 106 8.29 0.23 -1.91
CA ALA A 106 9.10 1.01 -0.98
C ALA A 106 8.50 2.41 -0.79
N ARG A 107 7.78 2.61 0.32
CA ARG A 107 7.06 3.87 0.58
C ARG A 107 7.96 5.04 0.98
N GLU A 108 9.10 4.77 1.59
CA GLU A 108 9.87 5.79 2.30
C GLU A 108 10.68 6.73 1.38
N ARG A 109 11.17 6.22 0.24
CA ARG A 109 12.05 7.00 -0.64
C ARG A 109 11.31 7.73 -1.78
N ASP A 110 10.14 7.26 -2.15
CA ASP A 110 9.44 7.70 -3.37
C ASP A 110 8.40 8.80 -3.14
N GLN A 111 8.03 9.14 -1.90
CA GLN A 111 7.14 10.29 -1.65
C GLN A 111 7.74 11.59 -2.20
N ASN A 112 9.07 11.75 -2.12
CA ASN A 112 9.77 12.91 -2.67
C ASN A 112 9.93 12.85 -4.20
N ARG A 113 9.87 11.65 -4.81
CA ARG A 113 10.00 11.45 -6.27
C ARG A 113 8.67 11.52 -7.02
N ARG A 114 7.54 11.19 -6.36
CA ARG A 114 6.20 11.40 -6.94
C ARG A 114 5.90 12.87 -7.22
N ALA A 115 6.48 13.79 -6.45
CA ALA A 115 6.42 15.23 -6.73
C ALA A 115 7.15 15.63 -8.03
N ALA A 116 8.04 14.78 -8.56
CA ALA A 116 8.88 15.06 -9.73
C ALA A 116 8.41 14.37 -11.04
N GLY A 117 7.23 13.74 -11.05
CA GLY A 117 6.62 13.23 -12.30
C GLY A 117 7.30 12.02 -12.99
N MET A 118 8.46 11.55 -12.51
CA MET A 118 9.24 10.43 -13.08
C MET A 118 9.43 9.25 -12.11
N GLY A 119 8.43 8.98 -11.26
CA GLY A 119 8.55 7.97 -10.20
C GLY A 119 8.28 6.55 -10.70
N MET A 120 9.29 5.85 -11.24
CA MET A 120 9.27 4.39 -11.34
C MET A 120 9.10 3.83 -9.92
N GLN A 121 8.03 3.08 -9.67
CA GLN A 121 7.79 2.49 -8.36
C GLN A 121 8.93 1.53 -8.03
N SER A 122 9.64 1.78 -6.94
CA SER A 122 10.66 0.85 -6.47
C SER A 122 10.01 -0.26 -5.65
N TYR A 123 10.31 -1.51 -6.03
CA TYR A 123 9.83 -2.71 -5.36
C TYR A 123 10.97 -3.29 -4.51
N GLU A 124 10.68 -3.59 -3.25
CA GLU A 124 11.62 -4.22 -2.32
C GLU A 124 11.22 -5.69 -2.14
N VAL A 125 12.14 -6.58 -2.49
CA VAL A 125 11.97 -8.04 -2.31
C VAL A 125 12.03 -8.39 -0.83
N LEU A 126 11.08 -9.19 -0.37
CA LEU A 126 11.00 -9.65 1.01
C LEU A 126 11.88 -10.89 1.22
N ASP A 127 12.72 -10.85 2.26
CA ASP A 127 13.43 -12.01 2.81
C ASP A 127 12.44 -13.01 3.42
N THR A 128 12.59 -14.28 3.03
CA THR A 128 11.72 -15.41 3.42
C THR A 128 11.86 -15.81 4.88
N ARG A 129 13.00 -15.48 5.50
CA ARG A 129 13.31 -15.85 6.90
C ARG A 129 12.63 -14.97 7.94
N LYS A 130 12.20 -13.78 7.53
CA LYS A 130 11.56 -12.80 8.42
C LYS A 130 10.06 -13.08 8.54
N THR A 131 9.49 -12.68 9.67
CA THR A 131 8.05 -12.78 9.91
C THR A 131 7.32 -11.54 9.43
N LEU A 132 6.00 -11.64 9.24
CA LEU A 132 5.14 -10.50 8.89
C LEU A 132 5.28 -9.34 9.90
N ARG A 133 5.45 -9.69 11.19
CA ARG A 133 5.67 -8.73 12.26
C ARG A 133 6.98 -7.95 12.11
N ASP A 134 8.06 -8.61 11.68
CA ASP A 134 9.38 -7.99 11.55
C ASP A 134 9.41 -6.91 10.47
N TYR A 135 8.57 -7.06 9.44
CA TYR A 135 8.39 -6.03 8.41
C TYR A 135 7.51 -4.86 8.83
N GLY A 136 6.79 -5.00 9.95
CA GLY A 136 5.88 -3.97 10.44
C GLY A 136 4.69 -3.71 9.51
N PHE A 137 4.20 -4.73 8.81
CA PHE A 137 3.09 -4.56 7.88
C PHE A 137 1.82 -4.07 8.59
N PRO A 138 1.13 -3.04 8.05
CA PRO A 138 -0.18 -2.68 8.55
C PRO A 138 -1.20 -3.79 8.26
N SER A 139 -2.38 -3.70 8.87
CA SER A 139 -3.53 -4.49 8.40
C SER A 139 -3.90 -4.03 6.99
N TRP A 140 -4.24 -4.96 6.10
CA TRP A 140 -4.54 -4.70 4.68
C TRP A 140 -3.34 -4.28 3.82
N GLU A 141 -2.16 -4.80 4.13
CA GLU A 141 -0.99 -4.53 3.30
C GLU A 141 -1.09 -5.21 1.93
N VAL A 142 -0.66 -4.48 0.90
CA VAL A 142 -0.63 -4.96 -0.49
C VAL A 142 0.77 -5.39 -0.86
N LEU A 143 0.94 -6.69 -1.15
CA LEU A 143 2.18 -7.25 -1.66
C LEU A 143 2.02 -7.59 -3.14
N PHE A 144 3.14 -7.66 -3.85
CA PHE A 144 3.18 -7.88 -5.29
C PHE A 144 4.03 -9.09 -5.63
N PHE A 145 3.62 -9.83 -6.65
CA PHE A 145 4.44 -10.93 -7.17
C PHE A 145 5.45 -10.41 -8.16
N GLN A 146 6.70 -10.84 -7.97
CA GLN A 146 7.76 -10.69 -8.94
C GLN A 146 8.14 -12.09 -9.45
N PHE A 147 7.67 -12.45 -10.64
CA PHE A 147 7.97 -13.74 -11.24
C PHE A 147 9.42 -13.79 -11.72
N LYS A 148 9.99 -14.99 -11.70
CA LYS A 148 11.30 -15.30 -12.29
C LYS A 148 11.12 -16.13 -13.54
N ARG A 149 11.89 -15.81 -14.58
CA ARG A 149 12.05 -16.65 -15.77
C ARG A 149 13.53 -16.91 -15.95
N GLU A 150 13.93 -18.18 -15.98
CA GLU A 150 15.33 -18.61 -16.21
C GLU A 150 16.35 -18.02 -15.21
N GLY A 151 15.89 -17.71 -13.99
CA GLY A 151 16.72 -17.12 -12.93
C GLY A 151 16.73 -15.59 -12.91
N GLU A 152 16.14 -14.93 -13.91
CA GLU A 152 16.02 -13.47 -13.95
C GLU A 152 14.68 -13.01 -13.38
N LEU A 153 14.70 -11.94 -12.59
CA LEU A 153 13.51 -11.30 -12.04
C LEU A 153 12.83 -10.46 -13.12
N LEU A 154 11.58 -10.79 -13.44
CA LEU A 154 10.77 -9.99 -14.36
C LEU A 154 10.29 -8.70 -13.68
N PRO A 155 10.00 -7.64 -14.46
CA PRO A 155 9.33 -6.47 -13.94
C PRO A 155 7.98 -6.81 -13.31
N VAL A 156 7.64 -6.13 -12.22
CA VAL A 156 6.34 -6.29 -11.55
C VAL A 156 5.26 -5.61 -12.40
N THR A 157 4.47 -6.41 -13.11
CA THR A 157 3.32 -5.91 -13.89
C THR A 157 2.06 -6.05 -13.06
N VAL A 158 1.40 -4.91 -12.80
CA VAL A 158 0.14 -4.83 -12.05
C VAL A 158 -0.85 -4.02 -12.86
N THR A 159 -1.99 -4.63 -13.18
CA THR A 159 -3.13 -3.90 -13.70
C THR A 159 -3.88 -3.34 -12.51
N LEU A 160 -3.81 -2.04 -12.31
CA LEU A 160 -4.71 -1.37 -11.38
C LEU A 160 -6.10 -1.36 -12.02
N PRO A 161 -7.15 -1.79 -11.31
CA PRO A 161 -8.51 -1.61 -11.82
C PRO A 161 -8.72 -0.12 -12.10
N SER A 162 -9.18 0.19 -13.32
CA SER A 162 -9.51 1.57 -13.68
C SER A 162 -10.57 2.08 -12.72
N VAL A 163 -10.32 3.24 -12.10
CA VAL A 163 -11.28 3.91 -11.20
C VAL A 163 -12.20 4.86 -12.01
N GLU A 164 -11.93 5.01 -13.30
CA GLU A 164 -12.62 5.84 -14.31
C GLU A 164 -13.17 4.85 -15.36
N ASP A 165 -14.44 4.76 -15.76
CA ASP A 165 -15.48 5.76 -16.00
C ASP A 165 -16.88 5.25 -15.52
N ASP A 166 -17.38 5.79 -14.41
CA ASP A 166 -18.83 5.92 -14.18
C ASP A 166 -19.25 7.41 -14.20
N GLU A 167 -18.43 8.28 -14.82
CA GLU A 167 -18.99 9.47 -15.47
C GLU A 167 -19.54 9.01 -16.83
N ILE A 168 -20.73 8.41 -16.78
CA ILE A 168 -21.68 8.60 -17.88
C ILE A 168 -21.82 10.11 -17.99
N ASP A 169 -21.04 10.71 -18.87
CA ASP A 169 -21.40 11.96 -19.51
C ASP A 169 -22.72 11.63 -20.20
N VAL A 170 -23.81 11.86 -19.45
CA VAL A 170 -25.14 11.99 -20.02
C VAL A 170 -24.98 13.22 -20.89
N GLN A 171 -24.47 13.01 -22.10
CA GLN A 171 -24.44 13.97 -23.18
C GLN A 171 -25.87 14.50 -23.18
N PRO A 172 -26.11 15.74 -22.71
CA PRO A 172 -27.47 16.23 -22.60
C PRO A 172 -27.99 16.15 -24.03
N ALA A 173 -28.97 15.27 -24.25
CA ALA A 173 -29.55 15.03 -25.56
C ALA A 173 -29.72 16.39 -26.20
N GLN A 174 -28.96 16.67 -27.27
CA GLN A 174 -29.09 17.95 -27.95
C GLN A 174 -30.56 18.04 -28.32
N PRO A 175 -31.31 19.03 -27.79
CA PRO A 175 -32.66 19.23 -28.25
C PRO A 175 -32.57 19.48 -29.76
N PRO A 176 -33.46 18.89 -30.58
CA PRO A 176 -33.47 19.15 -32.02
C PRO A 176 -33.49 20.67 -32.21
N LEU A 177 -32.53 21.17 -33.00
CA LEU A 177 -32.35 22.59 -33.30
C LEU A 177 -33.71 23.25 -33.59
N PRO A 178 -34.19 24.18 -32.75
CA PRO A 178 -35.27 25.06 -33.14
C PRO A 178 -34.73 26.04 -34.18
N ALA A 179 -35.46 26.18 -35.28
CA ALA A 179 -35.18 27.19 -36.28
C ALA A 179 -35.04 28.58 -35.64
N LEU A 180 -33.99 29.29 -36.06
CA LEU A 180 -33.70 30.72 -35.91
C LEU A 180 -34.85 31.58 -35.38
N ILE A 181 -34.73 32.12 -34.17
CA ILE A 181 -35.35 33.40 -33.78
C ILE A 181 -34.31 34.26 -33.03
N PRO A 182 -34.19 35.58 -33.30
CA PRO A 182 -33.11 36.44 -32.78
C PRO A 182 -33.40 37.06 -31.40
N ASP A 183 -32.29 37.37 -30.72
CA ASP A 183 -32.05 38.39 -29.66
C ASP A 183 -32.99 38.50 -28.44
N ASP A 184 -32.50 38.06 -27.27
CA ASP A 184 -32.68 38.78 -25.99
C ASP A 184 -31.62 38.36 -24.92
N PRO A 185 -31.19 39.27 -24.02
CA PRO A 185 -30.06 39.07 -23.09
C PRO A 185 -30.44 38.33 -21.77
N PRO A 186 -29.45 37.81 -21.00
CA PRO A 186 -29.68 36.75 -20.02
C PRO A 186 -30.03 37.25 -18.61
N PRO A 187 -30.92 36.56 -17.86
CA PRO A 187 -30.97 36.68 -16.41
C PRO A 187 -30.10 35.61 -15.72
N THR A 188 -29.14 36.08 -14.95
CA THR A 188 -28.38 35.33 -13.94
C THR A 188 -29.30 34.77 -12.86
N THR A 189 -29.16 33.49 -12.48
CA THR A 189 -29.22 33.02 -11.07
C THR A 189 -28.81 31.54 -10.96
N ARG A 190 -27.65 31.28 -10.34
CA ARG A 190 -27.31 29.95 -9.80
C ARG A 190 -27.88 29.85 -8.38
N VAL A 191 -28.82 28.95 -8.16
CA VAL A 191 -29.35 28.61 -6.82
C VAL A 191 -28.68 27.31 -6.36
N ASN A 192 -27.67 27.43 -5.50
CA ASN A 192 -27.11 26.30 -4.74
C ASN A 192 -28.14 25.86 -3.69
N LYS A 193 -28.72 24.67 -3.85
CA LYS A 193 -29.74 24.14 -2.94
C LYS A 193 -29.29 22.82 -2.32
N GLY A 194 -29.03 22.85 -1.01
CA GLY A 194 -29.39 21.72 -0.13
C GLY A 194 -28.28 21.04 0.68
N LYS A 195 -27.79 21.68 1.76
CA LYS A 195 -27.54 20.94 3.01
C LYS A 195 -28.84 20.90 3.79
N ARG A 196 -29.55 19.76 3.82
CA ARG A 196 -30.66 19.56 4.74
C ARG A 196 -30.11 18.97 6.05
N LYS A 197 -30.28 19.74 7.14
CA LYS A 197 -30.24 19.23 8.52
C LYS A 197 -31.53 18.43 8.77
N ALA A 198 -31.41 17.19 9.22
CA ALA A 198 -32.55 16.45 9.78
C ALA A 198 -32.94 17.06 11.15
N ARG A 199 -34.24 17.07 11.46
CA ARG A 199 -34.74 17.36 12.81
C ARG A 199 -34.87 16.04 13.58
N PRO A 200 -34.54 15.98 14.88
CA PRO A 200 -34.92 14.86 15.72
C PRO A 200 -36.38 15.03 16.15
N ASP A 201 -37.24 14.07 15.79
CA ASP A 201 -38.60 14.00 16.31
C ASP A 201 -38.60 13.45 17.74
N GLU A 202 -39.39 14.12 18.57
CA GLU A 202 -39.81 13.81 19.94
C GLU A 202 -40.34 12.37 20.10
N SER A 203 -40.03 11.77 21.25
CA SER A 203 -40.69 10.55 21.76
C SER A 203 -41.43 10.93 23.05
N ASP A 204 -42.73 10.67 23.07
CA ASP A 204 -43.57 10.57 24.27
C ASP A 204 -43.62 9.09 24.70
#